data_AF-A0A9X6AHP7-F1
#
_entry.id   AF-A0A9X6AHP7-F1
#
_cell.length_a   1.000
_cell.length_b   1.000
_cell.length_c   1.000
_cell.angle_alpha   90.00
_cell.angle_beta   90.00
_cell.angle_gamma   90.00
#
_symmetry.space_group_name_H-M   'P 1'
#
loop_
_entity.id
_entity.type
_entity.pdbx_description
1 polymer ?
#
loop_
_entity_poly.entity_id
_entity_poly.type
_entity_poly.pdbx_seq_one_letter_code
_entity_poly.pdbx_strand_id
1 'polypeptide(L)'
;DWISFEDMLELAASGSKVLLHRCVEYARRYNIPIHVRSSFSGLQGTWVSSAPIKQGDQKVEQAIISGVAHDTSEAKVTVVGVPDKPGEAASIFRAIADAEINIDMVVQNVSAASTGLTDISFTLPKTEGRKAIDALEKAKSVIGFDSLRYDDQIGKISLVGAGMKTNPGVTAGFFEALSDAGVN
;
A
#
# COMPACT_ATOMS: atom_id res chain seq x y z
N ASP A 1 -15.49 19.81 -0.01
CA ASP A 1 -14.92 18.68 -0.77
C ASP A 1 -15.46 17.35 -0.29
N TRP A 2 -15.34 16.32 -1.14
CA TRP A 2 -15.82 14.96 -0.88
C TRP A 2 -14.81 13.93 -1.37
N ILE A 3 -14.72 12.82 -0.66
CA ILE A 3 -13.98 11.62 -1.05
C ILE A 3 -14.83 10.37 -0.73
N SER A 4 -14.71 9.34 -1.57
CA SER A 4 -15.38 8.07 -1.36
C SER A 4 -14.79 7.31 -0.16
N PHE A 5 -15.55 6.39 0.42
CA PHE A 5 -15.02 5.51 1.46
C PHE A 5 -13.86 4.66 0.95
N GLU A 6 -13.98 4.16 -0.28
CA GLU A 6 -12.96 3.35 -0.95
C GLU A 6 -11.66 4.14 -1.11
N ASP A 7 -11.69 5.33 -1.70
CA ASP A 7 -10.47 6.13 -1.88
C ASP A 7 -9.85 6.53 -0.53
N MET A 8 -10.67 6.83 0.48
CA MET A 8 -10.15 7.15 1.81
C MET A 8 -9.53 5.93 2.50
N LEU A 9 -10.08 4.72 2.30
CA LEU A 9 -9.48 3.48 2.80
C LEU A 9 -8.11 3.22 2.16
N GLU A 10 -8.00 3.40 0.84
CA GLU A 10 -6.75 3.24 0.09
C GLU A 10 -5.72 4.30 0.49
N LEU A 11 -6.13 5.56 0.67
CA LEU A 11 -5.25 6.62 1.17
C LEU A 11 -4.77 6.31 2.60
N ALA A 12 -5.65 5.87 3.49
CA ALA A 12 -5.30 5.51 4.86
C ALA A 12 -4.35 4.30 4.90
N ALA A 13 -4.54 3.31 4.04
CA ALA A 13 -3.63 2.17 3.90
C ALA A 13 -2.26 2.57 3.32
N SER A 14 -2.24 3.51 2.38
CA SER A 14 -1.02 3.94 1.68
C SER A 14 -0.17 4.99 2.42
N GLY A 15 -0.55 5.38 3.64
CA GLY A 15 0.25 6.30 4.48
C GLY A 15 -0.44 7.59 4.91
N SER A 16 -1.70 7.84 4.53
CA SER A 16 -2.46 9.00 5.04
C SER A 16 -2.76 8.84 6.53
N LYS A 17 -2.20 9.72 7.35
CA LYS A 17 -2.31 9.68 8.83
C LYS A 17 -3.47 10.52 9.39
N VAL A 18 -4.50 10.78 8.58
CA VAL A 18 -5.63 11.64 8.97
C VAL A 18 -6.74 10.85 9.68
N LEU A 19 -7.14 9.71 9.11
CA LEU A 19 -8.16 8.82 9.69
C LEU A 19 -7.57 7.44 9.92
N LEU A 20 -7.91 6.82 11.05
CA LEU A 20 -7.57 5.43 11.29
C LEU A 20 -8.35 4.55 10.32
N HIS A 21 -7.66 3.61 9.66
CA HIS A 21 -8.23 2.72 8.65
C HIS A 21 -9.52 2.02 9.15
N ARG A 22 -9.49 1.46 10.37
CA ARG A 22 -10.65 0.80 11.00
C ARG A 22 -11.86 1.72 11.19
N CYS A 23 -11.64 3.01 11.44
CA CYS A 23 -12.74 3.97 11.60
C CYS A 23 -13.47 4.18 10.26
N VAL A 24 -12.71 4.29 9.17
CA VAL A 24 -13.28 4.43 7.82
C VAL A 24 -13.99 3.15 7.40
N GLU A 25 -13.42 1.99 7.73
CA GLU A 25 -14.02 0.68 7.44
C GLU A 25 -15.38 0.51 8.15
N TYR A 26 -15.44 0.87 9.43
CA TYR A 26 -16.68 0.83 10.19
C TYR A 26 -17.72 1.80 9.63
N ALA A 27 -17.31 3.04 9.34
CA ALA A 27 -18.18 4.04 8.74
C ALA A 27 -18.76 3.59 7.39
N ARG A 28 -17.95 2.97 6.54
CA ARG A 28 -18.39 2.36 5.28
C ARG A 28 -19.41 1.25 5.50
N ARG A 29 -19.14 0.32 6.43
CA ARG A 29 -20.01 -0.83 6.71
C ARG A 29 -21.42 -0.44 7.12
N TYR A 30 -21.55 0.65 7.89
CA TYR A 30 -22.84 1.15 8.36
C TYR A 30 -23.33 2.38 7.59
N ASN A 31 -22.63 2.76 6.52
CA ASN A 31 -22.92 3.94 5.71
C ASN A 31 -23.08 5.23 6.54
N ILE A 32 -22.18 5.45 7.50
CA ILE A 32 -22.14 6.62 8.38
C ILE A 32 -21.16 7.64 7.78
N PRO A 33 -21.62 8.80 7.29
CA PRO A 33 -20.72 9.82 6.74
C PRO A 33 -19.77 10.38 7.81
N ILE A 34 -18.49 10.55 7.46
CA ILE A 34 -17.49 11.19 8.33
C ILE A 34 -17.23 12.61 7.81
N HIS A 35 -17.19 13.59 8.71
CA HIS A 35 -16.79 14.96 8.39
C HIS A 35 -15.43 15.28 9.01
N VAL A 36 -14.39 15.36 8.19
CA VAL A 36 -13.03 15.70 8.64
C VAL A 36 -12.86 17.21 8.62
N ARG A 37 -12.56 17.79 9.80
CA ARG A 37 -12.42 19.24 9.98
C ARG A 37 -11.27 19.58 10.92
N SER A 38 -10.75 20.79 10.77
CA SER A 38 -9.79 21.37 11.72
C SER A 38 -10.50 21.97 12.92
N SER A 39 -9.97 21.74 14.13
CA SER A 39 -10.40 22.41 15.36
C SER A 39 -9.89 23.86 15.46
N PHE A 40 -8.92 24.24 14.61
CA PHE A 40 -8.28 25.55 14.63
C PHE A 40 -8.82 26.52 13.56
N SER A 41 -9.73 26.06 12.69
CA SER A 41 -10.27 26.89 11.61
C SER A 41 -11.75 26.65 11.39
N GLY A 42 -12.49 27.68 10.96
CA GLY A 42 -13.89 27.58 10.57
C GLY A 42 -14.14 26.99 9.16
N LEU A 43 -13.10 26.50 8.48
CA LEU A 43 -13.21 25.97 7.13
C LEU A 43 -14.16 24.76 7.08
N GLN A 44 -14.74 24.53 5.90
CA GLN A 44 -15.72 23.45 5.72
C GLN A 44 -15.12 22.07 5.89
N GLY A 45 -13.88 21.82 5.46
CA GLY A 45 -13.24 20.51 5.52
C GLY A 45 -13.76 19.53 4.45
N THR A 46 -13.56 18.23 4.71
CA THR A 46 -13.78 17.17 3.71
C THR A 46 -14.76 16.13 4.22
N TRP A 47 -15.75 15.77 3.39
CA TRP A 47 -16.68 14.68 3.67
C TRP A 47 -16.16 13.36 3.14
N VAL A 48 -16.26 12.30 3.95
CA VAL A 48 -16.03 10.91 3.54
C VAL A 48 -17.36 10.19 3.55
N SER A 49 -17.84 9.77 2.38
CA SER A 49 -19.15 9.09 2.25
C SER A 49 -19.27 8.32 0.94
N SER A 50 -20.23 7.40 0.83
CA SER A 50 -20.49 6.58 -0.37
C SER A 50 -20.85 7.40 -1.61
N ALA A 51 -21.45 8.58 -1.41
CA ALA A 51 -21.82 9.50 -2.47
C ALA A 51 -21.59 10.94 -2.02
N PRO A 52 -21.40 11.88 -2.96
CA PRO A 52 -21.26 13.29 -2.64
C PRO A 52 -22.45 13.79 -1.83
N ILE A 53 -22.17 14.44 -0.70
CA ILE A 53 -23.20 15.09 0.09
C ILE A 53 -23.55 16.40 -0.61
N LYS A 54 -24.64 16.40 -1.37
CA LYS A 54 -25.11 17.59 -2.08
C LYS A 54 -25.59 18.64 -1.08
N GLN A 55 -24.94 19.80 -1.05
CA GLN A 55 -25.53 21.03 -0.51
C GLN A 55 -26.05 21.83 -1.70
N GLY A 56 -27.33 21.65 -2.07
CA GLY A 56 -27.97 22.32 -3.21
C GLY A 56 -27.72 21.65 -4.58
N ASP A 57 -27.90 22.41 -5.66
CA ASP A 57 -27.83 21.94 -7.06
C ASP A 57 -26.41 21.81 -7.64
N GLN A 58 -25.37 21.86 -6.80
CA GLN A 58 -24.00 21.76 -7.27
C GLN A 58 -23.69 20.33 -7.75
N LYS A 59 -23.30 20.22 -9.03
CA LYS A 59 -22.66 19.01 -9.55
C LYS A 59 -21.28 18.89 -8.89
N VAL A 60 -21.09 17.87 -8.08
CA VAL A 60 -19.77 17.50 -7.58
C VAL A 60 -19.09 16.69 -8.70
N GLU A 61 -18.10 17.27 -9.36
CA GLU A 61 -17.28 16.53 -10.33
C GLU A 61 -16.46 15.48 -9.57
N GLN A 62 -16.49 14.24 -10.04
CA GLN A 62 -15.62 13.19 -9.52
C GLN A 62 -14.21 13.43 -10.05
N ALA A 63 -13.27 13.68 -9.13
CA ALA A 63 -11.87 13.75 -9.49
C ALA A 63 -11.40 12.40 -10.03
N ILE A 64 -10.60 12.41 -11.11
CA ILE A 64 -10.00 11.19 -11.66
C ILE A 64 -9.03 10.58 -10.65
N ILE A 65 -8.33 11.45 -9.91
CA ILE A 65 -7.39 11.14 -8.84
C ILE A 65 -7.90 11.83 -7.56
N SER A 66 -8.06 11.06 -6.50
CA SER A 66 -8.53 11.53 -5.20
C SER A 66 -7.37 12.01 -4.30
N GLY A 67 -6.16 11.50 -4.51
CA GLY A 67 -4.98 12.01 -3.83
C GLY A 67 -3.69 11.21 -4.08
N VAL A 68 -2.61 11.71 -3.49
CA VAL A 68 -1.30 11.06 -3.41
C VAL A 68 -0.97 10.81 -1.94
N ALA A 69 -0.56 9.59 -1.62
CA ALA A 69 -0.06 9.22 -0.30
C ALA A 69 1.42 8.81 -0.40
N HIS A 70 2.16 9.01 0.68
CA HIS A 70 3.54 8.55 0.77
C HIS A 70 3.84 7.98 2.15
N ASP A 71 4.78 7.04 2.22
CA ASP A 71 5.27 6.47 3.46
C ASP A 71 6.79 6.20 3.37
N THR A 72 7.53 6.70 4.36
CA THR A 72 8.98 6.51 4.50
C THR A 72 9.33 5.67 5.72
N SER A 73 8.35 5.07 6.39
CA SER A 73 8.52 4.28 7.62
C SER A 73 8.71 2.78 7.36
N GLU A 74 8.66 2.36 6.10
CA GLU A 74 8.81 0.96 5.69
C GLU A 74 10.23 0.62 5.24
N ALA A 75 10.60 -0.64 5.40
CA ALA A 75 11.75 -1.29 4.78
C ALA A 75 11.26 -2.38 3.81
N LYS A 76 12.07 -2.68 2.80
CA LYS A 76 11.84 -3.76 1.84
C LYS A 76 12.72 -4.94 2.17
N VAL A 77 12.14 -6.13 2.20
CA VAL A 77 12.84 -7.41 2.21
C VAL A 77 12.57 -8.13 0.91
N THR A 78 13.62 -8.60 0.24
CA THR A 78 13.51 -9.48 -0.93
C THR A 78 14.13 -10.82 -0.60
N VAL A 79 13.33 -11.88 -0.68
CA VAL A 79 13.76 -13.27 -0.64
C VAL A 79 14.11 -13.69 -2.06
N VAL A 80 15.40 -13.88 -2.33
CA VAL A 80 15.93 -14.13 -3.66
C VAL A 80 16.07 -15.63 -3.90
N GLY A 81 15.69 -16.09 -5.09
CA GLY A 81 15.93 -17.46 -5.51
C GLY A 81 15.06 -18.48 -4.78
N VAL A 82 13.78 -18.16 -4.56
CA VAL A 82 12.81 -19.08 -3.96
C VAL A 82 12.41 -20.12 -5.01
N PRO A 83 12.39 -21.43 -4.70
CA PRO A 83 11.88 -22.45 -5.61
C PRO A 83 10.44 -22.15 -6.01
N ASP A 84 10.14 -22.16 -7.30
CA ASP A 84 8.79 -21.88 -7.81
C ASP A 84 7.91 -23.13 -7.70
N LYS A 85 7.49 -23.45 -6.47
CA LYS A 85 6.65 -24.59 -6.12
C LYS A 85 5.54 -24.17 -5.18
N PRO A 86 4.35 -24.80 -5.29
CA PRO A 86 3.27 -24.56 -4.33
C PRO A 86 3.75 -24.78 -2.89
N GLY A 87 3.54 -23.79 -2.03
CA GLY A 87 3.88 -23.85 -0.61
C GLY A 87 5.05 -22.96 -0.19
N GLU A 88 5.97 -22.57 -1.08
CA GLU A 88 7.15 -21.80 -0.66
C GLU A 88 6.82 -20.41 -0.14
N ALA A 89 5.93 -19.69 -0.84
CA ALA A 89 5.40 -18.42 -0.34
C ALA A 89 4.69 -18.58 1.02
N ALA A 90 3.97 -19.69 1.22
CA ALA A 90 3.31 -19.97 2.49
C ALA A 90 4.33 -20.20 3.62
N SER A 91 5.45 -20.89 3.35
CA SER A 91 6.54 -21.09 4.30
C SER A 91 7.18 -19.76 4.70
N ILE A 92 7.43 -18.87 3.74
CA ILE A 92 7.98 -17.52 3.98
C ILE A 92 7.04 -16.73 4.88
N PHE A 93 5.77 -16.57 4.49
CA PHE A 93 4.83 -15.75 5.26
C PHE A 93 4.42 -16.39 6.58
N ARG A 94 4.48 -17.72 6.71
CA ARG A 94 4.34 -18.40 8.01
C ARG A 94 5.48 -18.02 8.95
N ALA A 95 6.73 -18.06 8.50
CA ALA A 95 7.88 -17.69 9.33
C ALA A 95 7.80 -16.23 9.82
N ILE A 96 7.34 -15.32 8.96
CA ILE A 96 7.11 -13.91 9.30
C ILE A 96 5.94 -13.75 10.29
N ALA A 97 4.83 -14.46 10.07
CA ALA A 97 3.66 -14.42 10.95
C ALA A 97 3.94 -15.02 12.34
N ASP A 98 4.69 -16.12 12.41
CA ASP A 98 5.10 -16.74 13.68
C ASP A 98 6.08 -15.85 14.46
N ALA A 99 6.75 -14.92 13.78
CA ALA A 99 7.52 -13.84 14.39
C ALA A 99 6.66 -12.61 14.72
N GLU A 100 5.33 -12.64 14.55
CA GLU A 100 4.40 -11.54 14.83
C GLU A 100 4.73 -10.24 14.09
N ILE A 101 5.19 -10.35 12.84
CA ILE A 101 5.56 -9.19 12.01
C ILE A 101 4.43 -8.87 11.05
N ASN A 102 4.00 -7.61 11.06
CA ASN A 102 3.03 -7.10 10.10
C ASN A 102 3.75 -6.75 8.78
N ILE A 103 3.19 -7.25 7.68
CA ILE A 103 3.61 -6.93 6.32
C ILE A 103 2.58 -5.99 5.68
N ASP A 104 3.03 -5.13 4.78
CA ASP A 104 2.18 -4.24 4.00
C ASP A 104 2.05 -4.72 2.55
N MET A 105 3.03 -4.42 1.70
CA MET A 105 3.01 -4.79 0.30
C MET A 105 3.70 -6.14 0.10
N VAL A 106 3.13 -6.99 -0.76
CA VAL A 106 3.77 -8.21 -1.27
C VAL A 106 3.83 -8.14 -2.78
N VAL A 107 5.03 -8.28 -3.34
CA VAL A 107 5.28 -8.30 -4.79
C VAL A 107 6.07 -9.56 -5.13
N GLN A 108 5.46 -10.39 -5.96
CA GLN A 108 6.11 -11.54 -6.57
C GLN A 108 5.98 -11.39 -8.09
N ASN A 109 7.10 -11.45 -8.79
CA ASN A 109 7.09 -11.50 -10.25
C ASN A 109 7.11 -12.96 -10.73
N VAL A 110 6.64 -13.18 -11.96
CA VAL A 110 6.68 -14.51 -12.58
C VAL A 110 8.13 -15.00 -12.69
N SER A 111 8.34 -16.29 -12.40
CA SER A 111 9.66 -16.91 -12.43
C SER A 111 10.28 -16.81 -13.82
N ALA A 112 11.60 -16.65 -13.88
CA ALA A 112 12.31 -16.81 -15.14
C ALA A 112 12.19 -18.28 -15.56
N ALA A 113 11.46 -18.56 -16.64
CA ALA A 113 11.11 -19.90 -17.11
C ALA A 113 12.32 -20.85 -17.28
N SER A 114 13.53 -20.31 -17.35
CA SER A 114 14.79 -21.04 -17.44
C SER A 114 15.35 -21.56 -16.11
N THR A 115 14.96 -21.01 -14.96
CA THR A 115 15.58 -21.31 -13.65
C THR A 115 14.64 -22.00 -12.67
N GLY A 116 13.33 -21.83 -12.81
CA GLY A 116 12.35 -22.33 -11.84
C GLY A 116 12.47 -21.66 -10.46
N LEU A 117 13.10 -20.47 -10.41
CA LEU A 117 13.25 -19.65 -9.22
C LEU A 117 12.49 -18.33 -9.38
N THR A 118 11.98 -17.82 -8.27
CA THR A 118 11.28 -16.54 -8.19
C THR A 118 11.80 -15.71 -7.01
N ASP A 119 11.65 -14.40 -7.12
CA ASP A 119 11.96 -13.47 -6.06
C ASP A 119 10.65 -12.96 -5.45
N ILE A 120 10.58 -13.00 -4.13
CA ILE A 120 9.42 -12.48 -3.38
C ILE A 120 9.89 -11.29 -2.57
N SER A 121 9.33 -10.12 -2.85
CA SER A 121 9.58 -8.90 -2.10
C SER A 121 8.38 -8.54 -1.25
N PHE A 122 8.63 -8.03 -0.06
CA PHE A 122 7.58 -7.46 0.78
C PHE A 122 8.08 -6.27 1.59
N THR A 123 7.15 -5.40 2.00
CA THR A 123 7.45 -4.27 2.88
C THR A 123 6.95 -4.51 4.30
N LEU A 124 7.66 -3.95 5.27
CA LEU A 124 7.33 -4.00 6.69
C LEU A 124 7.86 -2.75 7.42
N PRO A 125 7.41 -2.43 8.64
CA PRO A 125 7.98 -1.34 9.41
C PRO A 125 9.50 -1.49 9.59
N LYS A 126 10.27 -0.41 9.41
CA LYS A 126 11.75 -0.42 9.55
C LYS A 126 12.23 -1.07 10.85
N THR A 127 11.49 -0.84 11.94
CA THR A 127 11.77 -1.37 13.28
C THR A 127 11.74 -2.90 13.37
N GLU A 128 10.97 -3.57 12.50
CA GLU A 128 10.85 -5.03 12.48
C GLU A 128 11.82 -5.69 11.49
N GLY A 129 12.59 -4.90 10.73
CA GLY A 129 13.51 -5.35 9.67
C GLY A 129 14.45 -6.46 10.12
N ARG A 130 15.16 -6.24 11.23
CA ARG A 130 16.12 -7.21 11.75
C ARG A 130 15.45 -8.52 12.16
N LYS A 131 14.30 -8.42 12.83
CA LYS A 131 13.51 -9.56 13.28
C LYS A 131 13.03 -10.42 12.10
N ALA A 132 12.61 -9.78 11.00
CA ALA A 132 12.19 -10.46 9.78
C ALA A 132 13.35 -11.25 9.15
N ILE A 133 14.53 -10.64 9.03
CA ILE A 133 15.73 -11.30 8.49
C ILE A 133 16.12 -12.51 9.35
N ASP A 134 16.18 -12.34 10.68
CA ASP A 134 16.55 -13.42 11.59
C ASP A 134 15.52 -14.57 11.56
N ALA A 135 14.23 -14.28 11.35
CA ALA A 135 13.19 -15.30 11.19
C ALA A 135 13.33 -16.08 9.88
N LEU A 136 13.60 -15.38 8.77
CA LEU A 136 13.79 -16.01 7.45
C LEU A 136 15.06 -16.85 7.39
N GLU A 137 16.17 -16.38 7.97
CA GLU A 137 17.42 -17.17 8.04
C GLU A 137 17.23 -18.49 8.80
N LYS A 138 16.45 -18.49 9.90
CA LYS A 138 16.11 -19.73 10.61
C LYS A 138 15.28 -20.69 9.77
N ALA A 139 14.45 -20.16 8.87
CA ALA A 139 13.61 -20.93 7.97
C ALA A 139 14.30 -21.29 6.63
N LYS A 140 15.57 -20.88 6.43
CA LYS A 140 16.29 -21.07 5.15
C LYS A 140 16.37 -22.51 4.69
N SER A 141 16.58 -23.46 5.60
CA SER A 141 16.65 -24.89 5.27
C SER A 141 15.32 -25.47 4.79
N VAL A 142 14.20 -24.85 5.19
CA VAL A 142 12.85 -25.27 4.82
C VAL A 142 12.43 -24.62 3.50
N ILE A 143 12.71 -23.33 3.33
CA ILE A 143 12.30 -22.54 2.16
C ILE A 143 13.25 -22.75 0.96
N GLY A 144 14.54 -22.92 1.23
CA GLY A 144 15.55 -23.14 0.18
C GLY A 144 15.86 -21.92 -0.68
N PHE A 145 15.74 -20.70 -0.15
CA PHE A 145 16.13 -19.48 -0.86
C PHE A 145 17.65 -19.28 -0.93
N ASP A 146 18.13 -18.53 -1.92
CA ASP A 146 19.55 -18.25 -2.12
C ASP A 146 20.07 -17.20 -1.12
N SER A 147 19.45 -16.03 -1.13
CA SER A 147 19.85 -14.88 -0.31
C SER A 147 18.68 -14.00 0.11
N LEU A 148 18.90 -13.18 1.14
CA LEU A 148 17.98 -12.13 1.55
C LEU A 148 18.60 -10.76 1.25
N ARG A 149 17.80 -9.85 0.69
CA ARG A 149 18.16 -8.44 0.56
C ARG A 149 17.27 -7.61 1.46
N TYR A 150 17.88 -6.72 2.22
CA TYR A 150 17.19 -5.79 3.11
C TYR A 150 17.55 -4.36 2.71
N ASP A 151 16.55 -3.50 2.62
CA ASP A 151 16.70 -2.10 2.27
C ASP A 151 15.73 -1.24 3.10
N ASP A 152 16.26 -0.48 4.04
CA ASP A 152 15.52 0.45 4.90
C ASP A 152 15.57 1.89 4.38
N GLN A 153 16.14 2.13 3.20
CA GLN A 153 16.25 3.43 2.56
C GLN A 153 15.25 3.60 1.41
N ILE A 154 14.08 2.97 1.56
CA ILE A 154 12.98 3.09 0.59
C ILE A 154 11.92 4.11 1.03
N GLY A 155 11.19 4.62 0.05
CA GLY A 155 9.93 5.35 0.23
C GLY A 155 8.85 4.76 -0.69
N LYS A 156 7.62 4.68 -0.19
CA LYS A 156 6.43 4.26 -0.92
C LYS A 156 5.65 5.49 -1.35
N ILE A 157 5.24 5.56 -2.61
CA ILE A 157 4.36 6.60 -3.14
C ILE A 157 3.18 5.91 -3.80
N SER A 158 1.95 6.30 -3.44
CA SER A 158 0.72 5.75 -3.98
C SER A 158 -0.14 6.85 -4.58
N LEU A 159 -0.64 6.61 -5.79
CA LEU A 159 -1.68 7.41 -6.42
C LEU A 159 -3.03 6.71 -6.21
N VAL A 160 -4.02 7.42 -5.67
CA VAL A 160 -5.33 6.87 -5.34
C VAL A 160 -6.43 7.64 -6.06
N GLY A 161 -7.35 6.92 -6.69
CA GLY A 161 -8.59 7.49 -7.20
C GLY A 161 -9.41 6.50 -8.02
N ALA A 162 -10.73 6.48 -7.79
CA ALA A 162 -11.67 5.65 -8.52
C ALA A 162 -11.62 5.84 -10.05
N GLY A 163 -11.24 7.04 -10.52
CA GLY A 163 -11.13 7.35 -11.95
C GLY A 163 -9.95 6.70 -12.66
N MET A 164 -8.96 6.16 -11.94
CA MET A 164 -7.77 5.55 -12.55
C MET A 164 -8.11 4.34 -13.43
N LYS A 165 -9.15 3.58 -13.06
CA LYS A 165 -9.56 2.36 -13.79
C LYS A 165 -10.05 2.64 -15.21
N THR A 166 -10.63 3.81 -15.45
CA THR A 166 -11.26 4.18 -16.73
C THR A 166 -10.44 5.20 -17.52
N ASN A 167 -9.27 5.61 -17.02
CA ASN A 167 -8.42 6.63 -17.62
C ASN A 167 -6.99 6.08 -17.84
N PRO A 168 -6.70 5.48 -19.01
CA PRO A 168 -5.41 4.85 -19.28
C PRO A 168 -4.19 5.78 -19.16
N GLY A 169 -4.37 7.09 -19.40
CA GLY A 169 -3.28 8.07 -19.36
C GLY A 169 -2.74 8.40 -17.97
N VAL A 170 -3.45 8.00 -16.90
CA VAL A 170 -3.05 8.37 -15.53
C VAL A 170 -1.72 7.73 -15.13
N THR A 171 -1.54 6.44 -15.43
CA THR A 171 -0.30 5.73 -15.10
C THR A 171 0.89 6.28 -15.90
N ALA A 172 0.68 6.61 -17.18
CA ALA A 172 1.72 7.24 -18.00
C ALA A 172 2.16 8.58 -17.40
N GLY A 173 1.21 9.46 -17.09
CA GLY A 173 1.50 10.76 -16.48
C GLY A 173 2.17 10.65 -15.11
N PHE A 174 1.86 9.61 -14.32
CA PHE A 174 2.53 9.34 -13.06
C PHE A 174 4.02 9.02 -13.25
N PHE A 175 4.35 8.10 -14.17
CA PHE A 175 5.75 7.76 -14.44
C PHE A 175 6.51 8.87 -15.17
N GLU A 176 5.86 9.63 -16.05
CA GLU A 176 6.44 10.84 -16.65
C GLU A 176 6.80 11.88 -15.57
N ALA A 177 5.90 12.15 -14.62
CA ALA A 177 6.17 13.08 -13.53
C ALA A 177 7.34 12.65 -12.64
N LEU A 178 7.50 11.34 -12.37
CA LEU A 178 8.66 10.81 -11.63
C LEU A 178 9.95 10.97 -12.44
N SER A 179 9.91 10.65 -13.73
CA SER A 179 11.05 10.80 -14.65
C SER A 179 11.50 12.26 -14.73
N ASP A 180 10.58 13.21 -14.88
CA ASP A 180 10.87 14.65 -14.94
C ASP A 180 11.50 15.17 -13.64
N ALA A 181 11.17 14.55 -12.50
CA ALA A 181 11.77 14.83 -11.20
C ALA A 181 13.12 14.12 -10.98
N GLY A 182 13.58 13.29 -11.93
CA GLY A 182 14.82 12.52 -11.80
C GLY A 182 14.74 11.35 -10.81
N VAL A 183 13.54 10.81 -10.57
CA VAL A 183 13.29 9.67 -9.67
C VAL A 183 13.17 8.39 -10.51
N ASN A 184 13.90 7.35 -10.11
CA ASN A 184 13.89 6.02 -10.73
C ASN A 184 13.10 5.01 -9.89
#